data_AF-A0A532FDC7-F1
#
_entry.id   AF-A0A532FDC7-F1
#
_cell.length_a   1.000
_cell.length_b   1.000
_cell.length_c   1.000
_cell.angle_alpha   90.00
_cell.angle_beta   90.00
_cell.angle_gamma   90.00
#
_symmetry.space_group_name_H-M   'P 1'
#
loop_
_entity.id
_entity.type
_entity.pdbx_description
1 polymer ?
#
loop_
_entity_poly.entity_id
_entity_poly.type
_entity_poly.pdbx_seq_one_letter_code
_entity_poly.pdbx_strand_id
1 'polypeptide(L)'
;MPPALIIQDELHLIEGPLGSMVGLFETVVEALSTWRGSPGATMELPKYVASTATIRQAAVQVRALFDRDVIQFPPQGLTADDSFFAVTSEPHPLDEVTAGRLYLGIAAPGKGAQTPIVRIWSSLLHNSFEAYTARPSDDTDRFWTLAAYFNAVRELAGAATLYRQDIPERLLYRFPPNPRGAGGLDDYMELSSRVDSMELPSRLGLLARPAGLAVVCATSMFGTGVDIDRLGLMVVHGQPKTTATYIQATGRVGRRGGALVVSFLRASRPRDLDHYEYFVGYHRSLYRHVEAITVSPFAPKARERALGPIAVSLLRQASEIDGQQVHQDWRVEQRLANRQVYSEAARMATHRRDAEVLAIPAILERRARSQPLSVRPLATATGIEANAELDAWQRAARLASNRNDFVYNEPAMFQAPTRAVVLGDPQHAANGLDQCFENAPQSLREVEETTTFET
;
A
#
# COMPACT_ATOMS: atom_id res chain seq x y z
N MET A 1 16.34 19.57 -18.23
CA MET A 1 15.03 19.18 -18.79
C MET A 1 14.32 18.36 -17.73
N PRO A 2 13.01 18.57 -17.51
CA PRO A 2 12.25 17.81 -16.53
C PRO A 2 12.07 16.33 -16.95
N PRO A 3 11.65 15.44 -16.04
CA PRO A 3 11.39 14.04 -16.35
C PRO A 3 10.24 13.89 -17.36
N ALA A 4 10.44 13.09 -18.41
CA ALA A 4 9.42 12.85 -19.44
C ALA A 4 8.60 11.55 -19.20
N LEU A 5 9.08 10.64 -18.34
CA LEU A 5 8.46 9.35 -18.04
C LEU A 5 8.47 9.11 -16.52
N ILE A 6 7.32 8.73 -15.97
CA ILE A 6 7.15 8.31 -14.58
C ILE A 6 6.64 6.88 -14.57
N ILE A 7 7.33 6.01 -13.83
CA ILE A 7 6.94 4.60 -13.65
C ILE A 7 6.37 4.44 -12.25
N GLN A 8 5.11 4.02 -12.16
CA GLN A 8 4.44 3.72 -10.89
C GLN A 8 4.26 2.21 -10.75
N ASP A 9 5.01 1.60 -9.84
CA ASP A 9 4.80 0.21 -9.50
C ASP A 9 3.66 0.08 -8.47
N GLU A 10 2.89 -1.01 -8.53
CA GLU A 10 1.85 -1.33 -7.55
C GLU A 10 0.83 -0.18 -7.30
N LEU A 11 0.26 0.41 -8.37
CA LEU A 11 -0.72 1.51 -8.28
C LEU A 11 -1.91 1.22 -7.35
N HIS A 12 -2.28 -0.05 -7.21
CA HIS A 12 -3.34 -0.50 -6.30
C HIS A 12 -3.06 -0.25 -4.82
N LEU A 13 -1.80 -0.01 -4.42
CA LEU A 13 -1.45 0.39 -3.05
C LEU A 13 -1.70 1.88 -2.80
N ILE A 14 -1.83 2.68 -3.86
CA ILE A 14 -2.15 4.11 -3.76
C ILE A 14 -3.67 4.23 -3.63
N GLU A 15 -4.16 3.90 -2.44
CA GLU A 15 -5.57 3.90 -2.09
C GLU A 15 -5.89 4.63 -0.79
N GLY A 16 -7.17 4.92 -0.58
CA GLY A 16 -7.68 5.47 0.66
C GLY A 16 -7.04 6.83 1.02
N PRO A 17 -6.70 7.03 2.30
CA PRO A 17 -6.06 8.27 2.76
C PRO A 17 -4.70 8.54 2.16
N LEU A 18 -3.84 7.51 2.04
CA LEU A 18 -2.54 7.63 1.41
C LEU A 18 -2.71 8.09 -0.05
N GLY A 19 -3.57 7.41 -0.81
CA GLY A 19 -3.84 7.78 -2.20
C GLY A 19 -4.42 9.18 -2.35
N SER A 20 -5.22 9.64 -1.38
CA SER A 20 -5.73 11.01 -1.37
C SER A 20 -4.60 12.03 -1.20
N MET A 21 -3.68 11.80 -0.27
CA MET A 21 -2.50 12.68 -0.10
C MET A 21 -1.58 12.65 -1.32
N VAL A 22 -1.28 11.45 -1.84
CA VAL A 22 -0.47 11.28 -3.06
C VAL A 22 -1.10 12.06 -4.23
N GLY A 23 -2.40 11.92 -4.46
CA GLY A 23 -3.07 12.62 -5.55
C GLY A 23 -3.05 14.15 -5.43
N LEU A 24 -2.95 14.71 -4.22
CA LEU A 24 -2.72 16.14 -4.02
C LEU A 24 -1.28 16.52 -4.36
N PHE A 25 -0.30 15.77 -3.86
CA PHE A 25 1.13 15.98 -4.14
C PHE A 25 1.48 15.78 -5.63
N GLU A 26 0.71 14.97 -6.37
CA GLU A 26 0.85 14.86 -7.82
C GLU A 26 0.66 16.20 -8.55
N THR A 27 -0.04 17.17 -7.95
CA THR A 27 -0.08 18.55 -8.46
C THR A 27 1.32 19.17 -8.53
N VAL A 28 2.15 18.91 -7.52
CA VAL A 28 3.54 19.37 -7.46
C VAL A 28 4.38 18.60 -8.48
N VAL A 29 4.26 17.27 -8.50
CA VAL A 29 5.03 16.41 -9.43
C VAL A 29 4.77 16.81 -10.88
N GLU A 30 3.50 17.02 -11.25
CA GLU A 30 3.14 17.50 -12.57
C GLU A 30 3.73 18.89 -12.86
N ALA A 31 3.57 19.85 -11.94
CA ALA A 31 4.10 21.20 -12.13
C ALA A 31 5.62 21.21 -12.35
N LEU A 32 6.36 20.39 -11.60
CA LEU A 32 7.82 20.28 -11.72
C LEU A 32 8.26 19.49 -12.96
N SER A 33 7.42 18.57 -13.45
CA SER A 33 7.73 17.70 -14.58
C SER A 33 7.25 18.24 -15.93
N THR A 34 6.43 19.28 -15.92
CA THR A 34 5.89 19.90 -17.13
C THR A 34 6.97 20.72 -17.84
N TRP A 35 7.24 20.40 -19.10
CA TRP A 35 8.12 21.20 -19.95
C TRP A 35 7.29 22.14 -20.83
N ARG A 36 7.63 23.44 -20.80
CA ARG A 36 6.88 24.48 -21.54
C ARG A 36 7.61 25.02 -22.78
N GLY A 37 8.81 24.52 -23.07
CA GLY A 37 9.60 24.93 -24.23
C GLY A 37 9.79 26.44 -24.37
N SER A 38 9.98 26.91 -25.61
CA SER A 38 9.95 28.34 -25.95
C SER A 38 8.51 28.86 -26.04
N PRO A 39 8.26 30.18 -25.91
CA PRO A 39 6.92 30.75 -26.05
C PRO A 39 6.24 30.28 -27.35
N GLY A 40 5.09 29.62 -27.22
CA GLY A 40 4.33 29.02 -28.34
C GLY A 40 4.61 27.54 -28.61
N ALA A 41 5.57 26.92 -27.92
CA ALA A 41 5.77 25.48 -27.94
C ALA A 41 4.64 24.75 -27.21
N THR A 42 4.34 23.52 -27.63
CA THR A 42 3.35 22.68 -26.95
C THR A 42 3.86 22.30 -25.57
N MET A 43 3.00 22.42 -24.57
CA MET A 43 3.31 21.96 -23.21
C MET A 43 3.43 20.43 -23.21
N GLU A 44 4.57 19.92 -22.77
CA GLU A 44 4.83 18.48 -22.65
C GLU A 44 4.64 18.05 -21.20
N LEU A 45 3.67 17.16 -20.99
CA LEU A 45 3.39 16.52 -19.71
C LEU A 45 4.16 15.20 -19.60
N PRO A 46 4.56 14.78 -18.38
CA PRO A 46 5.16 13.46 -18.20
C PRO A 46 4.16 12.35 -18.56
N LYS A 47 4.67 11.32 -19.25
CA LYS A 47 3.94 10.08 -19.50
C LYS A 47 4.03 9.18 -18.27
N TYR A 48 2.91 8.60 -17.86
CA TYR A 48 2.87 7.62 -16.77
C TYR A 48 2.75 6.21 -17.35
N VAL A 49 3.53 5.28 -16.79
CA VAL A 49 3.38 3.84 -17.01
C VAL A 49 3.23 3.21 -15.63
N ALA A 50 2.07 2.61 -15.37
CA ALA A 50 1.77 2.06 -14.06
C ALA A 50 1.56 0.54 -14.13
N SER A 51 2.19 -0.20 -13.21
CA SER A 51 1.83 -1.59 -12.92
C SER A 51 0.73 -1.60 -11.86
N THR A 52 -0.20 -2.53 -11.93
CA THR A 52 -1.24 -2.66 -10.92
C THR A 52 -1.75 -4.09 -10.83
N ALA A 53 -2.15 -4.51 -9.64
CA ALA A 53 -2.96 -5.70 -9.48
C ALA A 53 -4.33 -5.48 -10.16
N THR A 54 -5.15 -6.52 -10.30
CA THR A 54 -6.48 -6.34 -10.89
C THR A 54 -7.28 -5.34 -10.06
N ILE A 55 -7.54 -4.17 -10.64
CA ILE A 55 -8.32 -3.09 -10.02
C ILE A 55 -9.61 -2.88 -10.79
N ARG A 56 -10.69 -2.60 -10.06
CA ARG A 56 -11.96 -2.18 -10.66
C ARG A 56 -11.98 -0.66 -10.80
N GLN A 57 -12.53 -0.15 -11.90
CA GLN A 57 -12.67 1.29 -12.17
C GLN A 57 -11.33 2.08 -12.19
N ALA A 58 -10.28 1.49 -12.77
CA ALA A 58 -8.95 2.11 -12.93
C ALA A 58 -9.00 3.55 -13.46
N ALA A 59 -9.88 3.82 -14.44
CA ALA A 59 -10.00 5.15 -15.05
C ALA A 59 -10.38 6.24 -14.05
N VAL A 60 -11.26 5.95 -13.08
CA VAL A 60 -11.67 6.92 -12.07
C VAL A 60 -10.52 7.19 -11.10
N GLN A 61 -9.82 6.14 -10.67
CA GLN A 61 -8.65 6.27 -9.78
C GLN A 61 -7.53 7.05 -10.47
N VAL A 62 -7.16 6.70 -11.70
CA VAL A 62 -6.11 7.38 -12.47
C VAL A 62 -6.47 8.84 -12.73
N ARG A 63 -7.74 9.13 -13.05
CA ARG A 63 -8.20 10.50 -13.22
C ARG A 63 -8.09 11.30 -11.92
N ALA A 64 -8.49 10.72 -10.79
CA ALA A 64 -8.38 11.38 -9.49
C ALA A 64 -6.92 11.66 -9.11
N LEU A 65 -6.05 10.64 -9.19
CA LEU A 65 -4.63 10.72 -8.80
C LEU A 65 -3.80 11.58 -9.74
N PHE A 66 -3.91 11.34 -11.05
CA PHE A 66 -2.98 11.87 -12.05
C PHE A 66 -3.63 12.80 -13.07
N ASP A 67 -4.92 13.13 -12.99
CA ASP A 67 -5.61 13.96 -14.01
C ASP A 67 -5.53 13.45 -15.46
N ARG A 68 -5.34 12.15 -15.64
CA ARG A 68 -5.09 11.56 -16.95
C ARG A 68 -6.17 10.57 -17.33
N ASP A 69 -6.34 10.37 -18.63
CA ASP A 69 -7.01 9.19 -19.15
C ASP A 69 -6.06 8.00 -19.05
N VAL A 70 -6.63 6.82 -18.80
CA VAL A 70 -5.90 5.57 -18.73
C VAL A 70 -6.17 4.73 -19.97
N ILE A 71 -5.12 4.08 -20.47
CA ILE A 71 -5.24 2.97 -21.41
C ILE A 71 -4.78 1.73 -20.66
N GLN A 72 -5.70 0.81 -20.42
CA GLN A 72 -5.38 -0.45 -19.73
C GLN A 72 -4.73 -1.43 -20.69
N PHE A 73 -3.64 -2.05 -20.24
CA PHE A 73 -2.95 -3.12 -20.94
C PHE A 73 -2.80 -4.34 -20.00
N PRO A 74 -3.02 -5.58 -20.48
CA PRO A 74 -3.59 -5.91 -21.79
C PRO A 74 -5.05 -5.43 -21.91
N PRO A 75 -5.53 -5.17 -23.14
CA PRO A 75 -6.93 -4.82 -23.37
C PRO A 75 -7.84 -6.02 -23.04
N GLN A 76 -9.12 -5.74 -22.78
CA GLN A 76 -10.14 -6.79 -22.68
C GLN A 76 -10.33 -7.41 -24.06
N GLY A 77 -10.26 -8.74 -24.15
CA GLY A 77 -10.53 -9.46 -25.39
C GLY A 77 -12.01 -9.87 -25.52
N LEU A 78 -12.30 -10.76 -26.47
CA LEU A 78 -13.67 -11.21 -26.76
C LEU A 78 -14.24 -12.12 -25.66
N THR A 79 -13.35 -12.86 -24.99
CA THR A 79 -13.69 -13.75 -23.87
C THR A 79 -12.83 -13.39 -22.67
N ALA A 80 -13.33 -13.67 -21.46
CA ALA A 80 -12.57 -13.42 -20.23
C ALA A 80 -11.23 -14.17 -20.19
N ASP A 81 -11.16 -15.28 -20.92
CA ASP A 81 -10.03 -16.20 -21.01
C ASP A 81 -9.07 -15.90 -22.15
N ASP A 82 -9.35 -14.92 -23.02
CA ASP A 82 -8.48 -14.61 -24.15
C ASP A 82 -8.41 -13.10 -24.34
N SER A 83 -7.26 -12.54 -23.98
CA SER A 83 -6.95 -11.12 -24.12
C SER A 83 -6.08 -10.81 -25.35
N PHE A 84 -5.93 -11.77 -26.28
CA PHE A 84 -4.92 -11.81 -27.37
C PHE A 84 -3.47 -11.91 -26.88
N PHE A 85 -3.13 -11.29 -25.74
CA PHE A 85 -1.80 -11.34 -25.12
C PHE A 85 -1.61 -12.54 -24.19
N ALA A 86 -2.68 -12.95 -23.52
CA ALA A 86 -2.71 -14.11 -22.65
C ALA A 86 -4.00 -14.88 -22.88
N VAL A 87 -3.87 -16.18 -23.01
CA VAL A 87 -4.98 -17.14 -23.02
C VAL A 87 -4.91 -17.94 -21.73
N THR A 88 -5.99 -17.91 -20.96
CA THR A 88 -6.17 -18.76 -19.77
C THR A 88 -7.18 -19.85 -20.09
N SER A 89 -7.02 -21.01 -19.47
CA SER A 89 -8.02 -22.08 -19.52
C SER A 89 -8.18 -22.63 -18.12
N GLU A 90 -9.39 -22.98 -17.71
CA GLU A 90 -9.61 -23.69 -16.45
C GLU A 90 -8.93 -25.07 -16.55
N PRO A 91 -7.84 -25.32 -15.81
CA PRO A 91 -7.18 -26.62 -15.84
C PRO A 91 -8.10 -27.65 -15.18
N HIS A 92 -8.06 -28.89 -15.66
CA HIS A 92 -8.77 -29.97 -15.00
C HIS A 92 -8.25 -30.10 -13.55
N PRO A 93 -9.08 -30.42 -12.54
CA PRO A 93 -8.61 -30.58 -11.15
C PRO A 93 -7.50 -31.62 -10.92
N LEU A 94 -7.17 -32.42 -11.94
CA LEU A 94 -6.09 -33.42 -11.92
C LEU A 94 -4.86 -32.98 -12.73
N ASP A 95 -4.89 -31.79 -13.33
CA ASP A 95 -3.72 -31.20 -13.99
C ASP A 95 -2.86 -30.47 -12.96
N GLU A 96 -1.74 -31.09 -12.62
CA GLU A 96 -0.73 -30.56 -11.70
C GLU A 96 0.44 -29.87 -12.41
N VAL A 97 0.48 -29.94 -13.75
CA VAL A 97 1.57 -29.42 -14.58
C VAL A 97 1.33 -27.95 -14.88
N THR A 98 0.10 -27.60 -15.26
CA THR A 98 -0.25 -26.21 -15.58
C THR A 98 -0.32 -25.36 -14.31
N ALA A 99 0.20 -24.13 -14.37
CA ALA A 99 0.09 -23.17 -13.27
C ALA A 99 -1.38 -22.88 -12.95
N GLY A 100 -1.76 -22.96 -11.68
CA GLY A 100 -3.16 -22.83 -11.27
C GLY A 100 -3.37 -23.13 -9.79
N ARG A 101 -4.60 -22.91 -9.31
CA ARG A 101 -4.99 -23.20 -7.92
C ARG A 101 -6.29 -23.99 -7.88
N LEU A 102 -6.29 -25.08 -7.14
CA LEU A 102 -7.49 -25.77 -6.68
C LEU A 102 -7.90 -25.19 -5.33
N TYR A 103 -9.07 -24.56 -5.28
CA TYR A 103 -9.61 -23.96 -4.07
C TYR A 103 -10.56 -24.93 -3.35
N LEU A 104 -10.33 -25.15 -2.05
CA LEU A 104 -11.17 -25.99 -1.18
C LEU A 104 -11.69 -25.16 0.00
N GLY A 105 -13.01 -24.98 0.07
CA GLY A 105 -13.66 -24.34 1.22
C GLY A 105 -13.96 -25.34 2.33
N ILE A 106 -13.59 -25.01 3.57
CA ILE A 106 -13.92 -25.82 4.76
C ILE A 106 -14.63 -24.95 5.79
N ALA A 107 -15.84 -25.34 6.17
CA ALA A 107 -16.53 -24.81 7.34
C ALA A 107 -16.78 -25.92 8.36
N ALA A 108 -16.66 -25.59 9.65
CA ALA A 108 -16.87 -26.53 10.75
C ALA A 108 -17.90 -25.98 11.76
N PRO A 109 -19.22 -26.08 11.44
CA PRO A 109 -20.28 -25.68 12.36
C PRO A 109 -20.18 -26.40 13.71
N GLY A 110 -20.47 -25.68 14.80
CA GLY A 110 -20.47 -26.26 16.16
C GLY A 110 -19.09 -26.57 16.74
N LYS A 111 -17.99 -26.18 16.10
CA LYS A 111 -16.62 -26.29 16.64
C LYS A 111 -15.96 -24.91 16.74
N GLY A 112 -15.21 -24.70 17.83
CA GLY A 112 -14.30 -23.55 17.92
C GLY A 112 -13.17 -23.65 16.89
N ALA A 113 -12.53 -22.53 16.56
CA ALA A 113 -11.56 -22.46 15.47
C ALA A 113 -10.32 -23.35 15.66
N GLN A 114 -9.93 -23.66 16.91
CA GLN A 114 -8.71 -24.42 17.20
C GLN A 114 -8.78 -25.87 16.67
N THR A 115 -9.86 -26.62 16.93
CA THR A 115 -9.96 -28.03 16.51
C THR A 115 -9.85 -28.20 14.99
N PRO A 116 -10.57 -27.43 14.15
CA PRO A 116 -10.38 -27.48 12.70
C PRO A 116 -8.97 -27.13 12.27
N ILE A 117 -8.35 -26.08 12.82
CA ILE A 117 -6.97 -25.68 12.47
C ILE A 117 -6.00 -26.85 12.71
N VAL A 118 -6.04 -27.43 13.91
CA VAL A 118 -5.18 -28.57 14.28
C VAL A 118 -5.41 -29.75 13.34
N ARG A 119 -6.67 -30.04 12.98
CA ARG A 119 -7.01 -31.15 12.07
C ARG A 119 -6.55 -30.93 10.63
N ILE A 120 -6.82 -29.75 10.07
CA ILE A 120 -6.47 -29.37 8.70
C ILE A 120 -4.95 -29.39 8.55
N TRP A 121 -4.23 -28.68 9.42
CA TRP A 121 -2.77 -28.57 9.33
C TRP A 121 -2.09 -29.91 9.51
N SER A 122 -2.50 -30.72 10.51
CA SER A 122 -1.91 -32.05 10.71
C SER A 122 -2.10 -32.93 9.48
N SER A 123 -3.27 -32.89 8.84
CA SER A 123 -3.51 -33.68 7.61
C SER A 123 -2.61 -33.20 6.47
N LEU A 124 -2.57 -31.89 6.22
CA LEU A 124 -1.78 -31.31 5.14
C LEU A 124 -0.26 -31.52 5.32
N LEU A 125 0.25 -31.29 6.53
CA LEU A 125 1.67 -31.48 6.86
C LEU A 125 2.10 -32.95 6.77
N HIS A 126 1.21 -33.87 7.14
CA HIS A 126 1.48 -35.30 7.03
C HIS A 126 1.51 -35.77 5.57
N ASN A 127 0.47 -35.46 4.79
CA ASN A 127 0.36 -35.93 3.40
C ASN A 127 1.45 -35.31 2.51
N SER A 128 1.81 -34.03 2.72
CA SER A 128 2.92 -33.38 2.02
C SER A 128 4.26 -34.06 2.32
N PHE A 129 4.49 -34.41 3.58
CA PHE A 129 5.69 -35.13 3.98
C PHE A 129 5.74 -36.53 3.36
N GLU A 130 4.65 -37.29 3.48
CA GLU A 130 4.57 -38.64 2.93
C GLU A 130 4.83 -38.64 1.42
N ALA A 131 4.18 -37.73 0.68
CA ALA A 131 4.40 -37.58 -0.76
C ALA A 131 5.86 -37.24 -1.10
N TYR A 132 6.46 -36.28 -0.40
CA TYR A 132 7.86 -35.90 -0.61
C TYR A 132 8.82 -37.05 -0.28
N THR A 133 8.62 -37.75 0.83
CA THR A 133 9.50 -38.88 1.21
C THR A 133 9.37 -40.07 0.28
N ALA A 134 8.17 -40.35 -0.23
CA ALA A 134 7.95 -41.42 -1.19
C ALA A 134 8.62 -41.12 -2.53
N ARG A 135 8.64 -39.85 -2.96
CA ARG A 135 9.26 -39.42 -4.22
C ARG A 135 9.81 -37.98 -4.14
N PRO A 136 11.02 -37.79 -3.60
CA PRO A 136 11.62 -36.45 -3.53
C PRO A 136 11.82 -35.88 -4.92
N SER A 137 11.15 -34.75 -5.19
CA SER A 137 11.17 -34.07 -6.48
C SER A 137 10.73 -32.63 -6.31
N ASP A 138 11.07 -31.78 -7.29
CA ASP A 138 10.56 -30.40 -7.35
C ASP A 138 9.04 -30.36 -7.25
N ASP A 139 8.33 -31.31 -7.86
CA ASP A 139 6.86 -31.35 -7.83
C ASP A 139 6.31 -31.54 -6.42
N THR A 140 6.87 -32.49 -5.66
CA THR A 140 6.50 -32.74 -4.26
C THR A 140 7.02 -31.68 -3.31
N ASP A 141 8.16 -31.06 -3.60
CA ASP A 141 8.73 -29.96 -2.80
C ASP A 141 7.77 -28.77 -2.73
N ARG A 142 7.01 -28.54 -3.81
CA ARG A 142 6.05 -27.44 -3.84
C ARG A 142 5.03 -27.50 -2.71
N PHE A 143 4.69 -28.70 -2.28
CA PHE A 143 3.71 -28.92 -1.22
C PHE A 143 4.36 -29.10 0.17
N TRP A 144 5.70 -29.11 0.26
CA TRP A 144 6.43 -29.33 1.52
C TRP A 144 6.09 -28.30 2.59
N THR A 145 6.05 -27.03 2.18
CA THR A 145 5.82 -25.88 3.05
C THR A 145 4.36 -25.48 3.03
N LEU A 146 3.73 -25.49 4.20
CA LEU A 146 2.38 -24.96 4.38
C LEU A 146 2.43 -23.44 4.58
N ALA A 147 1.94 -22.68 3.61
CA ALA A 147 1.73 -21.24 3.76
C ALA A 147 0.38 -20.95 4.43
N ALA A 148 0.39 -20.44 5.66
CA ALA A 148 -0.81 -20.10 6.42
C ALA A 148 -1.02 -18.59 6.45
N TYR A 149 -2.09 -18.11 5.80
CA TYR A 149 -2.44 -16.70 5.74
C TYR A 149 -3.51 -16.32 6.77
N PHE A 150 -3.29 -15.20 7.45
CA PHE A 150 -4.17 -14.67 8.49
C PHE A 150 -4.52 -13.21 8.24
N ASN A 151 -5.77 -12.86 8.57
CA ASN A 151 -6.26 -11.49 8.47
C ASN A 151 -5.77 -10.57 9.60
N ALA A 152 -5.30 -11.15 10.71
CA ALA A 152 -4.81 -10.41 11.86
C ALA A 152 -3.66 -11.14 12.56
N VAL A 153 -2.66 -10.38 13.00
CA VAL A 153 -1.49 -10.90 13.72
C VAL A 153 -1.87 -11.66 15.00
N ARG A 154 -2.96 -11.26 15.66
CA ARG A 154 -3.50 -11.99 16.83
C ARG A 154 -3.95 -13.41 16.49
N GLU A 155 -4.58 -13.61 15.33
CA GLU A 155 -5.04 -14.93 14.90
C GLU A 155 -3.87 -15.82 14.48
N LEU A 156 -2.89 -15.21 13.80
CA LEU A 156 -1.61 -15.83 13.47
C LEU A 156 -0.93 -16.37 14.72
N ALA A 157 -0.76 -15.52 15.74
CA ALA A 157 -0.11 -15.91 17.00
C ALA A 157 -0.84 -17.07 17.68
N GLY A 158 -2.18 -17.08 17.64
CA GLY A 158 -2.98 -18.19 18.16
C GLY A 158 -2.71 -19.51 17.44
N ALA A 159 -2.65 -19.50 16.10
CA ALA A 159 -2.35 -20.69 15.31
C ALA A 159 -0.89 -21.15 15.46
N ALA A 160 0.05 -20.21 15.59
CA ALA A 160 1.45 -20.51 15.87
C ALA A 160 1.66 -21.22 17.22
N THR A 161 0.81 -20.94 18.21
CA THR A 161 0.80 -21.69 19.47
C THR A 161 0.30 -23.12 19.26
N LEU A 162 -0.82 -23.31 18.53
CA LEU A 162 -1.33 -24.64 18.19
C LEU A 162 -0.32 -25.47 17.40
N TYR A 163 0.46 -24.82 16.52
CA TYR A 163 1.52 -25.48 15.76
C TYR A 163 2.66 -25.98 16.62
N ARG A 164 3.00 -25.28 17.70
CA ARG A 164 4.07 -25.69 18.62
C ARG A 164 3.63 -26.74 19.64
N GLN A 165 2.32 -26.87 19.91
CA GLN A 165 1.81 -27.70 20.99
C GLN A 165 0.90 -28.84 20.48
N ASP A 166 -0.27 -28.49 19.94
CA ASP A 166 -1.33 -29.45 19.61
C ASP A 166 -1.12 -30.23 18.29
N ILE A 167 -0.53 -29.58 17.27
CA ILE A 167 -0.33 -30.19 15.95
C ILE A 167 0.70 -31.35 16.01
N PRO A 168 1.87 -31.19 16.66
CA PRO A 168 2.80 -32.30 16.84
C PRO A 168 2.17 -33.48 17.57
N GLU A 169 1.43 -33.23 18.66
CA GLU A 169 0.73 -34.28 19.42
C GLU A 169 -0.30 -35.01 18.53
N ARG A 170 -1.07 -34.27 17.74
CA ARG A 170 -2.03 -34.87 16.81
C ARG A 170 -1.34 -35.71 15.73
N LEU A 171 -0.22 -35.23 15.17
CA LEU A 171 0.55 -35.98 14.17
C LEU A 171 1.02 -37.31 14.74
N LEU A 172 1.58 -37.30 15.96
CA LEU A 172 2.01 -38.50 16.68
C LEU A 172 0.86 -39.48 16.94
N TYR A 173 -0.28 -38.96 17.39
CA TYR A 173 -1.45 -39.78 17.71
C TYR A 173 -2.11 -40.39 16.47
N ARG A 174 -2.24 -39.62 15.38
CA ARG A 174 -3.04 -40.02 14.21
C ARG A 174 -2.24 -40.79 13.16
N PHE A 175 -0.94 -40.53 13.04
CA PHE A 175 -0.09 -41.04 11.96
C PHE A 175 1.23 -41.66 12.46
N PRO A 176 1.18 -42.73 13.28
CA PRO A 176 2.39 -43.41 13.74
C PRO A 176 3.01 -44.30 12.63
N PRO A 177 4.36 -44.39 12.53
CA PRO A 177 5.37 -43.68 13.33
C PRO A 177 5.61 -42.22 12.88
N ASN A 178 6.08 -41.35 13.80
CA ASN A 178 6.23 -39.90 13.60
C ASN A 178 6.89 -39.56 12.25
N PRO A 179 6.16 -39.03 11.26
CA PRO A 179 6.67 -38.87 9.91
C PRO A 179 7.78 -37.81 9.86
N ARG A 180 7.55 -36.61 10.40
CA ARG A 180 8.51 -35.48 10.31
C ARG A 180 9.61 -35.47 11.39
N GLY A 181 9.67 -36.46 12.28
CA GLY A 181 10.63 -36.51 13.39
C GLY A 181 10.44 -35.39 14.43
N ALA A 182 11.31 -35.34 15.45
CA ALA A 182 11.25 -34.31 16.50
C ALA A 182 11.81 -32.94 16.05
N GLY A 183 12.56 -32.87 14.94
CA GLY A 183 13.16 -31.63 14.44
C GLY A 183 12.50 -31.02 13.19
N GLY A 184 11.68 -31.77 12.45
CA GLY A 184 11.05 -31.28 11.19
C GLY A 184 9.81 -30.40 11.37
N LEU A 185 9.41 -30.12 12.62
CA LEU A 185 8.33 -29.18 12.96
C LEU A 185 8.85 -27.93 13.68
N ASP A 186 10.12 -27.88 14.08
CA ASP A 186 10.72 -26.69 14.70
C ASP A 186 10.93 -25.54 13.69
N ASP A 187 10.87 -25.87 12.40
CA ASP A 187 11.00 -24.94 11.27
C ASP A 187 9.70 -24.14 11.01
N TYR A 188 9.42 -23.22 11.93
CA TYR A 188 8.36 -22.22 11.86
C TYR A 188 8.91 -20.85 11.46
N MET A 189 8.23 -20.17 10.55
CA MET A 189 8.51 -18.78 10.20
C MET A 189 7.28 -17.89 10.30
N GLU A 190 7.45 -16.70 10.86
CA GLU A 190 6.46 -15.62 10.80
C GLU A 190 6.87 -14.56 9.76
N LEU A 191 5.92 -14.14 8.94
CA LEU A 191 5.98 -13.00 8.01
C LEU A 191 4.81 -12.05 8.29
N SER A 192 4.95 -11.22 9.32
CA SER A 192 3.96 -10.20 9.71
C SER A 192 4.61 -8.82 9.84
N SER A 193 3.82 -7.75 9.97
CA SER A 193 4.32 -6.38 10.16
C SER A 193 5.21 -6.17 11.39
N ARG A 194 5.35 -7.18 12.26
CA ARG A 194 6.27 -7.17 13.41
C ARG A 194 7.70 -7.55 13.06
N VAL A 195 7.91 -8.13 11.88
CA VAL A 195 9.24 -8.55 11.41
C VAL A 195 9.97 -7.34 10.88
N ASP A 196 11.22 -7.15 11.30
CA ASP A 196 12.07 -6.08 10.81
C ASP A 196 12.31 -6.25 9.29
N SER A 197 12.15 -5.15 8.55
CA SER A 197 12.44 -5.07 7.11
C SER A 197 13.84 -5.56 6.73
N MET A 198 14.82 -5.40 7.61
CA MET A 198 16.21 -5.83 7.40
C MET A 198 16.37 -7.36 7.46
N GLU A 199 15.46 -8.06 8.16
CA GLU A 199 15.45 -9.52 8.23
C GLU A 199 14.66 -10.15 7.06
N LEU A 200 13.87 -9.37 6.33
CA LEU A 200 13.00 -9.91 5.29
C LEU A 200 13.77 -10.67 4.19
N PRO A 201 14.88 -10.14 3.62
CA PRO A 201 15.61 -10.85 2.56
C PRO A 201 16.15 -12.21 3.01
N SER A 202 16.66 -12.31 4.24
CA SER A 202 17.21 -13.57 4.76
C SER A 202 16.11 -14.61 5.01
N ARG A 203 14.95 -14.18 5.54
CA ARG A 203 13.76 -15.02 5.72
C ARG A 203 13.21 -15.54 4.40
N LEU A 204 13.11 -14.69 3.38
CA LEU A 204 12.69 -15.12 2.04
C LEU A 204 13.70 -16.11 1.44
N GLY A 205 15.00 -15.88 1.65
CA GLY A 205 16.04 -16.82 1.24
C GLY A 205 15.93 -18.20 1.89
N LEU A 206 15.48 -18.28 3.15
CA LEU A 206 15.18 -19.55 3.83
C LEU A 206 13.93 -20.22 3.24
N LEU A 207 12.88 -19.44 2.99
CA LEU A 207 11.63 -19.95 2.45
C LEU A 207 11.76 -20.45 1.01
N ALA A 208 12.70 -19.90 0.23
CA ALA A 208 13.03 -20.36 -1.12
C ALA A 208 13.80 -21.69 -1.16
N ARG A 209 14.34 -22.19 -0.04
CA ARG A 209 15.10 -23.45 -0.01
C ARG A 209 14.18 -24.68 -0.19
N PRO A 210 14.53 -25.63 -1.08
CA PRO A 210 13.84 -26.92 -1.16
C PRO A 210 13.90 -27.66 0.17
N ALA A 211 12.78 -28.30 0.53
CA ALA A 211 12.56 -29.01 1.78
C ALA A 211 12.99 -28.23 3.03
N GLY A 212 12.95 -26.89 2.96
CA GLY A 212 13.35 -26.01 4.05
C GLY A 212 12.26 -25.96 5.12
N LEU A 213 11.48 -24.88 5.12
CA LEU A 213 10.51 -24.64 6.19
C LEU A 213 9.28 -25.55 6.11
N ALA A 214 8.81 -26.04 7.24
CA ALA A 214 7.57 -26.80 7.32
C ALA A 214 6.34 -25.88 7.22
N VAL A 215 6.37 -24.74 7.93
CA VAL A 215 5.26 -23.78 7.97
C VAL A 215 5.78 -22.36 7.88
N VAL A 216 5.09 -21.55 7.07
CA VAL A 216 5.18 -20.09 7.14
C VAL A 216 3.81 -19.52 7.48
N CYS A 217 3.74 -18.72 8.54
CA CYS A 217 2.57 -17.97 8.96
C CYS A 217 2.71 -16.52 8.51
N ALA A 218 1.74 -16.00 7.77
CA ALA A 218 1.84 -14.66 7.21
C ALA A 218 0.55 -13.85 7.28
N THR A 219 0.68 -12.53 7.23
CA THR A 219 -0.43 -11.57 7.06
C THR A 219 -0.29 -10.82 5.73
N SER A 220 -0.73 -9.56 5.66
CA SER A 220 -0.66 -8.70 4.47
C SER A 220 0.72 -8.63 3.79
N MET A 221 1.82 -8.79 4.53
CA MET A 221 3.17 -8.77 3.94
C MET A 221 3.43 -9.89 2.93
N PHE A 222 2.66 -10.99 2.97
CA PHE A 222 2.74 -12.04 1.95
C PHE A 222 2.13 -11.58 0.61
N GLY A 223 1.14 -10.70 0.67
CA GLY A 223 0.43 -10.17 -0.49
C GLY A 223 1.25 -9.16 -1.31
N THR A 224 2.31 -8.58 -0.73
CA THR A 224 3.13 -7.50 -1.31
C THR A 224 4.55 -7.99 -1.64
N GLY A 225 5.01 -7.85 -2.89
CA GLY A 225 6.43 -8.00 -3.27
C GLY A 225 7.19 -9.32 -2.99
N VAL A 226 6.60 -10.33 -2.34
CA VAL A 226 7.27 -11.60 -2.05
C VAL A 226 7.27 -12.52 -3.28
N ASP A 227 8.46 -12.89 -3.75
CA ASP A 227 8.68 -13.71 -4.95
C ASP A 227 9.23 -15.09 -4.58
N ILE A 228 8.33 -16.06 -4.33
CA ILE A 228 8.72 -17.44 -4.00
C ILE A 228 7.93 -18.39 -4.88
N ASP A 229 8.57 -18.88 -5.93
CA ASP A 229 7.90 -19.62 -6.99
C ASP A 229 7.53 -21.06 -6.64
N ARG A 230 8.18 -21.64 -5.61
CA ARG A 230 8.00 -23.05 -5.26
C ARG A 230 6.74 -23.33 -4.46
N LEU A 231 6.09 -22.34 -3.84
CA LEU A 231 4.98 -22.64 -2.92
C LEU A 231 3.73 -23.15 -3.67
N GLY A 232 3.25 -24.33 -3.28
CA GLY A 232 2.09 -25.03 -3.85
C GLY A 232 1.00 -25.37 -2.83
N LEU A 233 1.19 -25.09 -1.54
CA LEU A 233 0.24 -25.42 -0.49
C LEU A 233 -0.07 -24.22 0.41
N MET A 234 -1.35 -23.87 0.52
CA MET A 234 -1.78 -22.72 1.31
C MET A 234 -3.04 -23.01 2.12
N VAL A 235 -3.13 -22.44 3.34
CA VAL A 235 -4.36 -22.33 4.11
C VAL A 235 -4.68 -20.86 4.35
N VAL A 236 -5.88 -20.42 3.99
CA VAL A 236 -6.39 -19.08 4.30
C VAL A 236 -7.34 -19.18 5.49
N HIS A 237 -7.04 -18.44 6.57
CA HIS A 237 -7.87 -18.44 7.79
C HIS A 237 -8.86 -17.29 7.78
N GLY A 238 -10.11 -17.61 7.44
CA GLY A 238 -11.21 -16.65 7.28
C GLY A 238 -11.08 -15.85 5.99
N GLN A 239 -12.21 -15.34 5.50
CA GLN A 239 -12.20 -14.52 4.29
C GLN A 239 -11.50 -13.17 4.59
N PRO A 240 -10.52 -12.73 3.77
CA PRO A 240 -9.95 -11.39 3.86
C PRO A 240 -10.98 -10.27 3.74
N LYS A 241 -10.62 -9.06 4.17
CA LYS A 241 -11.56 -7.93 4.13
C LYS A 241 -11.99 -7.58 2.71
N THR A 242 -11.07 -7.70 1.76
CA THR A 242 -11.30 -7.40 0.35
C THR A 242 -10.98 -8.61 -0.52
N THR A 243 -11.66 -8.72 -1.65
CA THR A 243 -11.37 -9.76 -2.64
C THR A 243 -10.00 -9.55 -3.27
N ALA A 244 -9.56 -8.30 -3.46
CA ALA A 244 -8.22 -7.98 -3.96
C ALA A 244 -7.12 -8.62 -3.08
N THR A 245 -7.19 -8.45 -1.75
CA THR A 245 -6.23 -9.07 -0.83
C THR A 245 -6.27 -10.60 -0.89
N TYR A 246 -7.46 -11.19 -1.04
CA TYR A 246 -7.59 -12.65 -1.20
C TYR A 246 -6.91 -13.16 -2.48
N ILE A 247 -7.14 -12.50 -3.62
CA ILE A 247 -6.50 -12.83 -4.90
C ILE A 247 -4.98 -12.66 -4.81
N GLN A 248 -4.51 -11.56 -4.23
CA GLN A 248 -3.08 -11.30 -4.07
C GLN A 248 -2.41 -12.34 -3.17
N ALA A 249 -3.01 -12.67 -2.02
CA ALA A 249 -2.46 -13.64 -1.09
C ALA A 249 -2.42 -15.05 -1.71
N THR A 250 -3.52 -15.49 -2.33
CA THR A 250 -3.60 -16.82 -2.95
C THR A 250 -2.83 -16.93 -4.27
N GLY A 251 -2.59 -15.80 -4.93
CA GLY A 251 -1.74 -15.69 -6.12
C GLY A 251 -0.25 -15.96 -5.86
N ARG A 252 0.18 -16.01 -4.59
CA ARG A 252 1.56 -16.32 -4.19
C ARG A 252 1.87 -17.83 -4.20
N VAL A 253 0.87 -18.68 -4.39
CA VAL A 253 1.06 -20.11 -4.62
C VAL A 253 0.63 -20.52 -6.03
N GLY A 254 1.16 -21.63 -6.53
CA GLY A 254 0.77 -22.22 -7.81
C GLY A 254 1.31 -21.49 -9.03
N ARG A 255 2.57 -21.02 -8.96
CA ARG A 255 3.24 -20.30 -10.05
C ARG A 255 3.97 -21.22 -11.03
N ARG A 256 4.62 -22.28 -10.53
CA ARG A 256 5.33 -23.29 -11.35
C ARG A 256 4.48 -24.50 -11.74
N GLY A 257 3.26 -24.61 -11.21
CA GLY A 257 2.30 -25.67 -11.50
C GLY A 257 1.10 -25.59 -10.55
N GLY A 258 0.35 -26.69 -10.43
CA GLY A 258 -0.86 -26.71 -9.61
C GLY A 258 -0.59 -26.49 -8.12
N ALA A 259 -1.48 -25.76 -7.45
CA ALA A 259 -1.45 -25.55 -6.01
C ALA A 259 -2.79 -25.88 -5.35
N LEU A 260 -2.75 -26.25 -4.06
CA LEU A 260 -3.92 -26.43 -3.22
C LEU A 260 -4.07 -25.24 -2.26
N VAL A 261 -5.20 -24.55 -2.35
CA VAL A 261 -5.58 -23.46 -1.45
C VAL A 261 -6.78 -23.90 -0.61
N VAL A 262 -6.58 -24.08 0.69
CA VAL A 262 -7.64 -24.45 1.63
C VAL A 262 -8.13 -23.21 2.38
N SER A 263 -9.36 -22.79 2.13
CA SER A 263 -9.98 -21.65 2.81
C SER A 263 -10.80 -22.15 3.99
N PHE A 264 -10.26 -21.98 5.21
CA PHE A 264 -10.97 -22.31 6.44
C PHE A 264 -11.87 -21.14 6.85
N LEU A 265 -13.18 -21.31 6.68
CA LEU A 265 -14.20 -20.31 6.91
C LEU A 265 -14.94 -20.63 8.22
N ARG A 266 -14.96 -19.69 9.16
CA ARG A 266 -15.56 -19.94 10.49
C ARG A 266 -17.07 -19.77 10.41
N ALA A 267 -17.82 -20.86 10.59
CA ALA A 267 -19.27 -20.84 10.57
C ALA A 267 -19.91 -19.86 11.59
N SER A 268 -19.19 -19.52 12.68
CA SER A 268 -19.65 -18.53 13.66
C SER A 268 -19.50 -17.08 13.21
N ARG A 269 -18.86 -16.82 12.06
CA ARG A 269 -18.69 -15.48 11.48
C ARG A 269 -19.63 -15.37 10.27
N PRO A 270 -20.65 -14.50 10.32
CA PRO A 270 -21.62 -14.37 9.23
C PRO A 270 -20.97 -14.16 7.86
N ARG A 271 -19.92 -13.33 7.77
CA ARG A 271 -19.17 -13.12 6.51
C ARG A 271 -18.48 -14.38 6.01
N ASP A 272 -17.81 -15.12 6.88
CA ASP A 272 -17.11 -16.34 6.46
C ASP A 272 -18.13 -17.41 6.02
N LEU A 273 -19.27 -17.50 6.72
CA LEU A 273 -20.34 -18.44 6.38
C LEU A 273 -20.96 -18.11 5.01
N ASP A 274 -21.26 -16.85 4.74
CA ASP A 274 -21.76 -16.40 3.43
C ASP A 274 -20.79 -16.76 2.29
N HIS A 275 -19.49 -16.49 2.47
CA HIS A 275 -18.47 -16.90 1.51
C HIS A 275 -18.36 -18.42 1.35
N TYR A 276 -18.67 -19.21 2.38
CA TYR A 276 -18.67 -20.67 2.28
C TYR A 276 -19.90 -21.17 1.50
N GLU A 277 -21.07 -20.61 1.76
CA GLU A 277 -22.32 -20.98 1.08
C GLU A 277 -22.27 -20.70 -0.42
N TYR A 278 -21.62 -19.59 -0.81
CA TYR A 278 -21.44 -19.22 -2.23
C TYR A 278 -20.05 -19.56 -2.79
N PHE A 279 -19.28 -20.42 -2.13
CA PHE A 279 -17.85 -20.60 -2.39
C PHE A 279 -17.50 -20.84 -3.87
N VAL A 280 -18.20 -21.74 -4.54
CA VAL A 280 -17.94 -22.07 -5.96
C VAL A 280 -18.27 -20.89 -6.87
N GLY A 281 -19.41 -20.24 -6.66
CA GLY A 281 -19.82 -19.09 -7.47
C GLY A 281 -18.88 -17.89 -7.28
N TYR A 282 -18.46 -17.66 -6.03
CA TYR A 282 -17.46 -16.65 -5.69
C TYR A 282 -16.13 -16.93 -6.40
N HIS A 283 -15.60 -18.16 -6.33
CA HIS A 283 -14.32 -18.51 -6.96
C HIS A 283 -14.37 -18.49 -8.50
N ARG A 284 -15.51 -18.86 -9.10
CA ARG A 284 -15.73 -18.76 -10.56
C ARG A 284 -15.83 -17.32 -11.08
N SER A 285 -16.01 -16.36 -10.19
CA SER A 285 -16.16 -14.95 -10.57
C SER A 285 -15.40 -14.00 -9.64
N LEU A 286 -14.22 -14.42 -9.15
CA LEU A 286 -13.41 -13.67 -8.17
C LEU A 286 -13.22 -12.21 -8.58
N TYR A 287 -12.80 -11.98 -9.82
CA TYR A 287 -12.50 -10.63 -10.32
C TYR A 287 -13.72 -9.70 -10.36
N ARG A 288 -14.95 -10.23 -10.42
CA ARG A 288 -16.18 -9.42 -10.34
C ARG A 288 -16.38 -8.82 -8.95
N HIS A 289 -15.90 -9.51 -7.92
CA HIS A 289 -16.04 -9.12 -6.52
C HIS A 289 -14.92 -8.21 -6.04
N VAL A 290 -13.92 -7.92 -6.89
CA VAL A 290 -12.88 -6.93 -6.59
C VAL A 290 -13.53 -5.56 -6.41
N GLU A 291 -13.27 -4.99 -5.25
CA GLU A 291 -13.74 -3.68 -4.83
C GLU A 291 -13.08 -2.59 -5.69
N ALA A 292 -13.80 -1.49 -5.94
CA ALA A 292 -13.20 -0.33 -6.58
C ALA A 292 -12.29 0.38 -5.57
N ILE A 293 -11.10 0.77 -6.01
CA ILE A 293 -10.20 1.56 -5.17
C ILE A 293 -10.77 2.96 -5.00
N THR A 294 -10.83 3.43 -3.75
CA THR A 294 -11.34 4.75 -3.41
C THR A 294 -10.19 5.70 -3.09
N VAL A 295 -10.14 6.82 -3.81
CA VAL A 295 -9.21 7.93 -3.55
C VAL A 295 -9.97 9.25 -3.69
N SER A 296 -9.72 10.20 -2.80
CA SER A 296 -10.39 11.51 -2.81
C SER A 296 -9.39 12.61 -2.44
N PRO A 297 -8.47 12.98 -3.37
CA PRO A 297 -7.40 13.91 -3.08
C PRO A 297 -7.87 15.24 -2.51
N PHE A 298 -8.95 15.81 -3.05
CA PHE A 298 -9.47 17.09 -2.59
C PHE A 298 -10.59 16.95 -1.55
N ALA A 299 -10.60 15.87 -0.75
CA ALA A 299 -11.49 15.79 0.42
C ALA A 299 -11.13 16.87 1.46
N PRO A 300 -12.08 17.39 2.27
CA PRO A 300 -11.82 18.50 3.21
C PRO A 300 -10.60 18.27 4.11
N LYS A 301 -10.47 17.08 4.72
CA LYS A 301 -9.34 16.74 5.59
C LYS A 301 -8.00 16.59 4.85
N ALA A 302 -8.03 16.17 3.59
CA ALA A 302 -6.83 16.09 2.78
C ALA A 302 -6.34 17.50 2.37
N ARG A 303 -7.27 18.41 2.04
CA ARG A 303 -6.95 19.82 1.75
C ARG A 303 -6.35 20.51 2.97
N GLU A 304 -7.00 20.39 4.13
CA GLU A 304 -6.52 20.92 5.41
C GLU A 304 -5.07 20.47 5.72
N ARG A 305 -4.74 19.20 5.46
CA ARG A 305 -3.39 18.66 5.72
C ARG A 305 -2.34 18.99 4.66
N ALA A 306 -2.71 19.18 3.40
CA ALA A 306 -1.74 19.19 2.30
C ALA A 306 -1.62 20.51 1.52
N LEU A 307 -2.62 21.39 1.53
CA LEU A 307 -2.56 22.62 0.70
C LEU A 307 -1.37 23.51 1.07
N GLY A 308 -1.10 23.69 2.37
CA GLY A 308 0.08 24.39 2.87
C GLY A 308 1.41 23.74 2.42
N PRO A 309 1.64 22.45 2.73
CA PRO A 309 2.81 21.71 2.25
C PRO A 309 3.02 21.75 0.73
N ILE A 310 1.95 21.72 -0.06
CA ILE A 310 2.02 21.82 -1.52
C ILE A 310 2.46 23.21 -1.96
N ALA A 311 1.93 24.27 -1.34
CA ALA A 311 2.35 25.63 -1.62
C ALA A 311 3.86 25.83 -1.32
N VAL A 312 4.34 25.32 -0.19
CA VAL A 312 5.77 25.32 0.16
C VAL A 312 6.58 24.54 -0.88
N SER A 313 6.12 23.35 -1.27
CA SER A 313 6.81 22.51 -2.26
C SER A 313 6.93 23.20 -3.62
N LEU A 314 5.85 23.83 -4.10
CA LEU A 314 5.86 24.58 -5.36
C LEU A 314 6.86 25.74 -5.30
N LEU A 315 6.81 26.60 -4.27
CA LEU A 315 7.71 27.75 -4.16
C LEU A 315 9.18 27.33 -3.98
N ARG A 316 9.44 26.24 -3.25
CA ARG A 316 10.81 25.79 -2.99
C ARG A 316 11.43 25.02 -4.15
N GLN A 317 10.64 24.35 -4.99
CA GLN A 317 11.18 23.41 -5.99
C GLN A 317 10.94 23.87 -7.42
N ALA A 318 9.87 24.63 -7.70
CA ALA A 318 9.57 25.03 -9.07
C ALA A 318 10.52 26.11 -9.56
N SER A 319 10.82 26.09 -10.86
CA SER A 319 11.40 27.25 -11.57
C SER A 319 10.33 28.23 -12.03
N GLU A 320 9.12 27.74 -12.26
CA GLU A 320 7.98 28.50 -12.76
C GLU A 320 6.67 27.92 -12.19
N ILE A 321 5.71 28.77 -11.85
CA ILE A 321 4.37 28.41 -11.40
C ILE A 321 3.38 29.17 -12.29
N ASP A 322 2.61 28.45 -13.11
CA ASP A 322 1.61 29.02 -14.02
C ASP A 322 2.10 30.17 -14.92
N GLY A 323 3.32 30.07 -15.48
CA GLY A 323 3.90 31.14 -16.30
C GLY A 323 4.75 32.12 -15.52
N GLN A 324 4.68 32.09 -14.19
CA GLN A 324 5.38 33.04 -13.32
C GLN A 324 6.70 32.45 -12.85
N GLN A 325 7.80 33.15 -13.09
CA GLN A 325 9.10 32.69 -12.63
C GLN A 325 9.15 32.72 -11.10
N VAL A 326 9.63 31.63 -10.48
CA VAL A 326 9.73 31.54 -9.03
C VAL A 326 11.08 32.10 -8.58
N HIS A 327 11.05 33.04 -7.65
CA HIS A 327 12.27 33.63 -7.10
C HIS A 327 13.13 32.59 -6.38
N GLN A 328 14.45 32.59 -6.61
CA GLN A 328 15.35 31.55 -6.09
C GLN A 328 15.47 31.55 -4.55
N ASP A 329 15.27 32.70 -3.91
CA ASP A 329 15.30 32.82 -2.44
C ASP A 329 14.27 31.93 -1.75
N TRP A 330 13.14 31.61 -2.39
CA TRP A 330 12.17 30.66 -1.82
C TRP A 330 12.82 29.30 -1.49
N ARG A 331 13.88 28.92 -2.21
CA ARG A 331 14.58 27.63 -2.02
C ARG A 331 15.48 27.59 -0.79
N VAL A 332 15.81 28.75 -0.22
CA VAL A 332 16.92 28.88 0.73
C VAL A 332 16.49 28.47 2.14
N GLU A 333 17.08 27.36 2.58
CA GLU A 333 17.11 26.90 3.97
C GLU A 333 18.38 26.09 4.16
N GLN A 334 19.29 26.55 5.00
CA GLN A 334 20.60 25.97 5.19
C GLN A 334 20.95 25.88 6.67
N ARG A 335 21.47 24.72 7.08
CA ARG A 335 22.07 24.55 8.40
C ARG A 335 23.52 24.99 8.35
N LEU A 336 23.86 25.97 9.18
CA LEU A 336 25.20 26.52 9.33
C LEU A 336 25.92 25.88 10.54
N ALA A 337 27.20 26.20 10.70
CA ALA A 337 27.98 25.80 11.88
C ALA A 337 27.30 26.30 13.18
N ASN A 338 27.58 25.63 14.30
CA ASN A 338 27.06 25.98 15.62
C ASN A 338 25.51 25.95 15.75
N ARG A 339 24.83 25.07 14.99
CA ARG A 339 23.37 24.92 15.00
C ARG A 339 22.60 26.17 14.57
N GLN A 340 23.25 27.11 13.89
CA GLN A 340 22.56 28.24 13.25
C GLN A 340 21.84 27.75 11.99
N VAL A 341 20.71 28.38 11.65
CA VAL A 341 19.97 28.09 10.44
C VAL A 341 19.73 29.42 9.72
N TYR A 342 19.93 29.42 8.40
CA TYR A 342 19.55 30.53 7.54
C TYR A 342 18.38 30.07 6.68
N SER A 343 17.27 30.81 6.74
CA SER A 343 16.03 30.46 6.05
C SER A 343 15.36 31.71 5.49
N GLU A 344 14.85 31.59 4.28
CA GLU A 344 14.01 32.63 3.64
C GLU A 344 12.51 32.32 3.79
N ALA A 345 12.12 31.41 4.69
CA ALA A 345 10.70 31.13 4.98
C ALA A 345 9.92 32.39 5.42
N ALA A 346 10.59 33.34 6.09
CA ALA A 346 9.99 34.61 6.51
C ALA A 346 9.68 35.57 5.35
N ARG A 347 10.19 35.30 4.13
CA ARG A 347 9.95 36.12 2.94
C ARG A 347 8.46 36.31 2.63
N MET A 348 7.62 35.33 2.98
CA MET A 348 6.17 35.41 2.83
C MET A 348 5.55 36.66 3.49
N ALA A 349 6.20 37.23 4.52
CA ALA A 349 5.75 38.45 5.20
C ALA A 349 5.50 39.63 4.24
N THR A 350 6.40 39.81 3.26
CA THR A 350 6.40 40.91 2.30
C THR A 350 6.05 40.48 0.87
N HIS A 351 6.20 39.19 0.54
CA HIS A 351 6.08 38.67 -0.83
C HIS A 351 4.78 37.88 -1.10
N ARG A 352 3.80 37.92 -0.20
CA ARG A 352 2.49 37.25 -0.37
C ARG A 352 1.74 37.62 -1.66
N ARG A 353 1.99 38.80 -2.20
CA ARG A 353 1.34 39.37 -3.40
C ARG A 353 2.17 39.19 -4.67
N ASP A 354 3.31 38.52 -4.59
CA ASP A 354 4.12 38.21 -5.76
C ASP A 354 3.36 37.26 -6.70
N ALA A 355 3.63 37.37 -8.00
CA ALA A 355 2.84 36.70 -9.03
C ALA A 355 2.88 35.17 -8.89
N GLU A 356 4.03 34.60 -8.53
CA GLU A 356 4.19 33.17 -8.30
C GLU A 356 3.39 32.66 -7.09
N VAL A 357 3.22 33.50 -6.06
CA VAL A 357 2.43 33.16 -4.86
C VAL A 357 0.93 33.24 -5.17
N LEU A 358 0.51 34.25 -5.92
CA LEU A 358 -0.88 34.42 -6.35
C LEU A 358 -1.34 33.35 -7.35
N ALA A 359 -0.42 32.70 -8.06
CA ALA A 359 -0.73 31.63 -9.01
C ALA A 359 -1.11 30.30 -8.34
N ILE A 360 -0.62 30.03 -7.12
CA ILE A 360 -0.79 28.73 -6.44
C ILE A 360 -2.26 28.35 -6.22
N PRO A 361 -3.13 29.21 -5.64
CA PRO A 361 -4.54 28.86 -5.44
C PRO A 361 -5.28 28.54 -6.75
N ALA A 362 -4.91 29.19 -7.86
CA ALA A 362 -5.52 28.96 -9.16
C ALA A 362 -5.15 27.58 -9.73
N ILE A 363 -3.89 27.15 -9.60
CA ILE A 363 -3.46 25.79 -10.00
C ILE A 363 -4.23 24.74 -9.18
N LEU A 364 -4.29 24.92 -7.86
CA LEU A 364 -4.94 23.98 -6.96
C LEU A 364 -6.44 23.89 -7.23
N GLU A 365 -7.10 25.02 -7.47
CA GLU A 365 -8.51 25.03 -7.86
C GLU A 365 -8.73 24.34 -9.22
N ARG A 366 -7.90 24.59 -10.24
CA ARG A 366 -8.02 23.88 -11.52
C ARG A 366 -7.91 22.37 -11.36
N ARG A 367 -6.92 21.91 -10.58
CA ARG A 367 -6.72 20.49 -10.28
C ARG A 367 -7.87 19.89 -9.45
N ALA A 368 -8.46 20.68 -8.56
CA ALA A 368 -9.65 20.29 -7.82
C ALA A 368 -10.87 20.15 -8.73
N ARG A 369 -11.03 21.04 -9.71
CA ARG A 369 -12.16 21.02 -10.66
C ARG A 369 -12.05 19.93 -11.71
N SER A 370 -10.86 19.44 -12.01
CA SER A 370 -10.65 18.31 -12.91
C SER A 370 -10.93 16.95 -12.29
N GLN A 371 -11.12 16.89 -10.96
CA GLN A 371 -11.51 15.67 -10.25
C GLN A 371 -12.78 15.03 -10.82
N PRO A 372 -12.91 13.69 -10.76
CA PRO A 372 -14.14 12.98 -11.10
C PRO A 372 -15.35 13.53 -10.33
N LEU A 373 -16.52 13.53 -10.96
CA LEU A 373 -17.74 14.14 -10.39
C LEU A 373 -18.08 13.62 -8.98
N SER A 374 -17.80 12.35 -8.68
CA SER A 374 -18.08 11.72 -7.39
C SER A 374 -17.25 12.27 -6.21
N VAL A 375 -16.09 12.88 -6.49
CA VAL A 375 -15.14 13.37 -5.48
C VAL A 375 -14.74 14.83 -5.70
N ARG A 376 -15.38 15.51 -6.67
CA ARG A 376 -15.08 16.89 -7.01
C ARG A 376 -15.60 17.83 -5.91
N PRO A 377 -14.73 18.69 -5.33
CA PRO A 377 -15.17 19.65 -4.33
C PRO A 377 -16.04 20.75 -4.95
N LEU A 378 -16.74 21.50 -4.09
CA LEU A 378 -17.46 22.71 -4.48
C LEU A 378 -16.50 23.67 -5.20
N ALA A 379 -17.03 24.37 -6.20
CA ALA A 379 -16.24 25.36 -6.93
C ALA A 379 -15.74 26.43 -5.96
N THR A 380 -14.52 26.91 -6.22
CA THR A 380 -13.76 27.93 -5.46
C THR A 380 -13.35 27.55 -4.04
N ALA A 381 -13.88 26.48 -3.45
CA ALA A 381 -13.56 26.06 -2.08
C ALA A 381 -12.06 25.79 -1.91
N THR A 382 -11.43 25.11 -2.86
CA THR A 382 -10.00 24.77 -2.76
C THR A 382 -9.13 26.02 -2.90
N GLY A 383 -9.45 26.91 -3.84
CA GLY A 383 -8.74 28.18 -4.00
C GLY A 383 -8.88 29.13 -2.81
N ILE A 384 -10.05 29.15 -2.15
CA ILE A 384 -10.28 29.95 -0.94
C ILE A 384 -9.44 29.41 0.22
N GLU A 385 -9.48 28.09 0.46
CA GLU A 385 -8.69 27.45 1.51
C GLU A 385 -7.19 27.61 1.27
N ALA A 386 -6.71 27.39 0.04
CA ALA A 386 -5.30 27.61 -0.31
C ALA A 386 -4.84 29.06 -0.08
N ASN A 387 -5.72 30.04 -0.35
CA ASN A 387 -5.41 31.44 -0.02
C ASN A 387 -5.34 31.68 1.49
N ALA A 388 -6.25 31.07 2.26
CA ALA A 388 -6.25 31.18 3.71
C ALA A 388 -4.97 30.60 4.32
N GLU A 389 -4.48 29.48 3.80
CA GLU A 389 -3.19 28.87 4.18
C GLU A 389 -2.01 29.83 3.90
N LEU A 390 -1.95 30.41 2.70
CA LEU A 390 -0.90 31.39 2.37
C LEU A 390 -0.98 32.65 3.26
N ASP A 391 -2.18 33.07 3.64
CA ASP A 391 -2.38 34.20 4.57
C ASP A 391 -1.95 33.83 5.99
N ALA A 392 -2.15 32.58 6.43
CA ALA A 392 -1.66 32.08 7.71
C ALA A 392 -0.13 32.09 7.75
N TRP A 393 0.52 31.62 6.69
CA TRP A 393 1.97 31.71 6.56
C TRP A 393 2.47 33.16 6.55
N GLN A 394 1.79 34.08 5.84
CA GLN A 394 2.16 35.50 5.92
C GLN A 394 2.07 36.07 7.34
N ARG A 395 1.03 35.71 8.10
CA ARG A 395 0.85 36.18 9.49
C ARG A 395 1.99 35.68 10.38
N ALA A 396 2.29 34.38 10.34
CA ALA A 396 3.38 33.79 11.12
C ALA A 396 4.74 34.40 10.73
N ALA A 397 5.00 34.57 9.43
CA ALA A 397 6.22 35.19 8.93
C ALA A 397 6.41 36.65 9.40
N ARG A 398 5.33 37.40 9.63
CA ARG A 398 5.38 38.77 10.18
C ARG A 398 5.63 38.81 11.67
N LEU A 399 5.25 37.77 12.41
CA LEU A 399 5.48 37.64 13.85
C LEU A 399 6.89 37.16 14.16
N ALA A 400 7.54 36.46 13.22
CA ALA A 400 8.91 36.03 13.36
C ALA A 400 9.86 37.21 13.63
N SER A 401 10.48 37.21 14.81
CA SER A 401 11.35 38.30 15.28
C SER A 401 12.69 38.37 14.52
N ASN A 402 13.13 37.25 13.94
CA ASN A 402 14.38 37.12 13.18
C ASN A 402 14.24 36.05 12.08
N ARG A 403 14.88 36.26 10.92
CA ARG A 403 14.86 35.32 9.77
C ARG A 403 15.41 33.93 10.12
N ASN A 404 16.29 33.86 11.12
CA ASN A 404 16.96 32.61 11.51
C ASN A 404 16.14 31.75 12.50
N ASP A 405 15.06 32.30 13.07
CA ASP A 405 14.23 31.64 14.08
C ASP A 405 12.90 31.12 13.51
N PHE A 406 12.65 31.38 12.22
CA PHE A 406 11.49 30.90 11.47
C PHE A 406 11.93 30.17 10.20
N VAL A 407 11.75 28.85 10.21
CA VAL A 407 12.27 27.94 9.17
C VAL A 407 11.14 27.20 8.46
N TYR A 408 11.39 26.60 7.30
CA TYR A 408 10.37 25.79 6.65
C TYR A 408 10.09 24.51 7.43
N ASN A 409 11.14 23.80 7.87
CA ASN A 409 11.03 22.56 8.63
C ASN A 409 12.20 22.37 9.60
N GLU A 410 11.90 21.93 10.83
CA GLU A 410 12.88 21.49 11.81
C GLU A 410 12.55 20.04 12.23
N PRO A 411 13.35 19.04 11.81
CA PRO A 411 13.12 17.64 12.20
C PRO A 411 13.18 17.46 13.72
N ALA A 412 12.06 17.09 14.31
CA ALA A 412 11.92 16.92 15.76
C ALA A 412 12.15 15.46 16.24
N MET A 413 12.31 14.50 15.32
CA MET A 413 12.34 13.06 15.66
C MET A 413 13.40 12.65 16.71
N PHE A 414 14.55 13.32 16.76
CA PHE A 414 15.67 12.95 17.65
C PHE A 414 16.01 14.02 18.70
N GLN A 415 15.47 15.23 18.56
CA GLN A 415 15.77 16.37 19.43
C GLN A 415 14.52 17.24 19.55
N ALA A 416 14.28 17.79 20.74
CA ALA A 416 13.17 18.73 20.93
C ALA A 416 13.33 19.91 19.95
N PRO A 417 12.26 20.28 19.23
CA PRO A 417 12.29 21.42 18.33
C PRO A 417 12.50 22.70 19.13
N THR A 418 13.09 23.71 18.49
CA THR A 418 13.46 24.98 19.13
C THR A 418 13.01 26.21 18.36
N ARG A 419 12.50 26.03 17.13
CA ARG A 419 12.17 27.11 16.21
C ARG A 419 10.71 27.09 15.81
N ALA A 420 10.22 28.26 15.44
CA ALA A 420 8.95 28.36 14.73
C ALA A 420 9.12 27.82 13.31
N VAL A 421 8.09 27.14 12.79
CA VAL A 421 8.18 26.44 11.50
C VAL A 421 6.99 26.71 10.59
N VAL A 422 7.21 26.64 9.28
CA VAL A 422 6.12 26.64 8.30
C VAL A 422 5.40 25.30 8.32
N LEU A 423 6.15 24.19 8.29
CA LEU A 423 5.65 22.83 8.30
C LEU A 423 5.79 22.26 9.72
N GLY A 424 4.72 22.34 10.49
CA GLY A 424 4.68 21.93 11.88
C GLY A 424 4.29 20.47 12.07
N ASP A 425 4.78 19.88 13.16
CA ASP A 425 4.39 18.54 13.61
C ASP A 425 3.87 18.61 15.08
N PRO A 426 3.25 17.52 15.60
CA PRO A 426 2.74 17.51 16.98
C PRO A 426 3.79 17.84 18.06
N GLN A 427 5.08 17.64 17.79
CA GLN A 427 6.14 17.95 18.75
C GLN A 427 6.37 19.46 18.85
N HIS A 428 6.24 20.21 17.76
CA HIS A 428 6.31 21.68 17.80
C HIS A 428 5.17 22.25 18.65
N ALA A 429 3.95 21.72 18.47
CA ALA A 429 2.80 22.09 19.29
C ALA A 429 3.03 21.79 20.77
N ALA A 430 3.55 20.60 21.09
CA ALA A 430 3.84 20.19 22.46
C ALA A 430 4.91 21.06 23.15
N ASN A 431 5.82 21.67 22.38
CA ASN A 431 6.84 22.59 22.88
C ASN A 431 6.40 24.07 22.84
N GLY A 432 5.15 24.36 22.47
CA GLY A 432 4.61 25.72 22.43
C GLY A 432 5.26 26.59 21.35
N LEU A 433 5.75 25.97 20.27
CA LEU A 433 6.36 26.68 19.14
C LEU A 433 5.31 27.04 18.09
N ASP A 434 5.48 28.23 17.50
CA ASP A 434 4.59 28.71 16.44
C ASP A 434 4.72 27.88 15.16
N GLN A 435 3.58 27.58 14.53
CA GLN A 435 3.48 26.77 13.32
C GLN A 435 2.53 27.43 12.32
N CYS A 436 2.84 27.39 11.02
CA CYS A 436 1.89 27.83 9.99
C CYS A 436 0.90 26.74 9.64
N PHE A 437 1.42 25.58 9.25
CA PHE A 437 0.63 24.43 8.83
C PHE A 437 0.82 23.34 9.88
N GLU A 438 -0.20 23.17 10.71
CA GLU A 438 -0.20 22.16 11.76
C GLU A 438 -0.31 20.76 11.16
N ASN A 439 0.36 19.78 11.78
CA ASN A 439 0.31 18.37 11.39
C ASN A 439 0.68 18.14 9.91
N ALA A 440 1.65 18.90 9.41
CA ALA A 440 2.24 18.65 8.10
C ALA A 440 2.84 17.23 8.10
N PRO A 441 2.46 16.36 7.16
CA PRO A 441 2.95 14.99 7.13
C PRO A 441 4.46 14.98 6.92
N GLN A 442 5.22 14.37 7.85
CA GLN A 442 6.68 14.25 7.74
C GLN A 442 7.05 13.02 6.89
N SER A 443 6.14 12.06 6.77
CA SER A 443 6.26 10.89 5.90
C SER A 443 4.90 10.45 5.38
N LEU A 444 4.86 9.92 4.16
CA LEU A 444 3.66 9.26 3.64
C LEU A 444 3.27 8.01 4.46
N ARG A 445 4.19 7.41 5.21
CA ARG A 445 3.89 6.31 6.14
C ARG A 445 3.03 6.75 7.33
N GLU A 446 3.23 7.98 7.82
CA GLU A 446 2.44 8.52 8.94
C GLU A 446 0.99 8.79 8.52
N VAL A 447 0.74 9.02 7.22
CA VAL A 447 -0.60 9.22 6.68
C VAL A 447 -1.42 7.93 6.79
N GLU A 448 -0.81 6.76 6.58
CA GLU A 448 -1.48 5.46 6.72
C GLU A 448 -1.92 5.17 8.16
N GLU A 449 -1.10 5.55 9.15
CA GLU A 449 -1.40 5.30 10.57
C GLU A 449 -2.39 6.32 11.16
N THR A 450 -2.41 7.57 10.68
CA THR A 450 -3.20 8.67 11.28
C THR A 450 -4.57 8.93 10.65
N THR A 451 -5.05 7.99 9.82
CA THR A 451 -6.41 8.02 9.25
C THR A 451 -7.21 6.77 9.59
N THR A 452 -7.21 6.42 10.87
CA THR A 452 -8.36 5.73 11.45
C THR A 452 -9.54 6.68 11.48
N PHE A 453 -10.55 6.42 10.66
CA PHE A 453 -11.88 6.98 10.87
C PHE A 453 -12.40 6.41 12.19
N GLU A 454 -12.58 7.25 13.21
CA GLU A 454 -13.52 6.92 14.27
C GLU A 454 -14.91 6.85 13.62
N THR A 455 -15.48 5.65 13.57
CA THR A 455 -16.90 5.43 13.23
C THR A 455 -17.78 5.77 14.41
#